data_AF-A0AAJ0H636-F1
#
_entry.id   AF-A0AAJ0H636-F1
#
_cell.length_a   1.000
_cell.length_b   1.000
_cell.length_c   1.000
_cell.angle_alpha   90.00
_cell.angle_beta   90.00
_cell.angle_gamma   90.00
#
_symmetry.space_group_name_H-M   'P 1'
#
loop_
_entity.id
_entity.type
_entity.pdbx_description
1 polymer ?
#
loop_
_entity_poly.entity_id
_entity_poly.type
_entity_poly.pdbx_seq_one_letter_code
_entity_poly.pdbx_strand_id
1 'polypeptide(L)'
;MDAAALLKSQGWRGKGFSLHPTNNTIGLAKPILVSRNTDGRGVGKIPHQTSDQWWLHAFDQKLKGLDTSKKGAVVQSVTQGKLDVIASSSGKYSGASGLYASFVRGETIGGTLTPDESTDATPASDDRESASHGLKSWKEKRARRARRAARKSRKIERVARKAAEAEATRKAAQRAASKEANETLKASETREERRARRAERRARKEARGRKRDEKANAPRVDKG
;
A
#
# COMPACT_ATOMS: atom_id res chain seq x y z
N MET A 1 -0.06 -4.88 45.96
CA MET A 1 1.16 -5.71 46.00
C MET A 1 2.20 -5.09 45.09
N ASP A 2 3.41 -4.85 45.58
CA ASP A 2 4.53 -4.40 44.75
C ASP A 2 5.26 -5.62 44.18
N ALA A 3 4.96 -5.94 42.92
CA ALA A 3 5.56 -7.07 42.22
C ALA A 3 7.07 -6.89 42.01
N ALA A 4 7.56 -5.65 41.88
CA ALA A 4 8.98 -5.41 41.65
C ALA A 4 9.81 -5.69 42.92
N ALA A 5 9.28 -5.35 44.10
CA ALA A 5 9.91 -5.66 45.38
C ALA A 5 10.01 -7.18 45.61
N LEU A 6 8.93 -7.93 45.31
CA LEU A 6 8.93 -9.38 45.41
C LEU A 6 9.94 -10.03 44.47
N LEU A 7 9.98 -9.62 43.20
CA LEU A 7 10.94 -10.16 42.24
C LEU A 7 12.39 -9.86 42.65
N LYS A 8 12.67 -8.67 43.18
CA LYS A 8 14.00 -8.34 43.72
C LYS A 8 14.37 -9.20 44.92
N SER A 9 13.43 -9.48 45.83
CA SER A 9 13.67 -10.40 46.95
C SER A 9 13.98 -11.82 46.50
N GLN A 10 13.50 -12.21 45.31
CA GLN A 10 13.79 -13.50 44.68
C GLN A 10 15.08 -13.50 43.83
N GLY A 11 15.89 -12.44 43.91
CA GLY A 11 17.16 -12.34 43.20
C GLY A 11 17.06 -11.76 41.78
N TRP A 12 15.92 -11.20 41.38
CA TRP A 12 15.84 -10.48 40.12
C TRP A 12 16.65 -9.19 40.18
N ARG A 13 17.54 -9.01 39.21
CA ARG A 13 18.50 -7.90 39.11
C ARG A 13 17.85 -6.54 38.80
N GLY A 14 16.59 -6.55 38.37
CA GLY A 14 15.80 -5.35 38.14
C GLY A 14 15.53 -5.04 36.66
N LYS A 15 15.01 -3.83 36.41
CA LYS A 15 14.55 -3.40 35.09
C LYS A 15 15.70 -3.44 34.08
N GLY A 16 15.46 -4.04 32.91
CA GLY A 16 16.48 -4.18 31.85
C GLY A 16 17.24 -5.50 31.89
N PHE A 17 17.06 -6.30 32.95
CA PHE A 17 17.54 -7.67 33.04
C PHE A 17 16.40 -8.65 32.78
N SER A 18 16.72 -9.79 32.18
CA SER A 18 15.74 -10.88 32.08
C SER A 18 15.45 -11.44 33.47
N LEU A 19 14.41 -12.27 33.60
CA LEU A 19 14.13 -12.98 34.85
C LEU A 19 15.14 -14.10 35.13
N HIS A 20 16.07 -14.34 34.22
CA HIS A 20 17.09 -15.36 34.39
C HIS A 20 18.16 -14.89 35.39
N PRO A 21 18.61 -15.76 36.33
CA PRO A 21 19.49 -15.36 37.43
C PRO A 21 20.86 -14.83 36.97
N THR A 22 21.46 -15.43 35.94
CA THR A 22 22.83 -15.11 35.50
C THR A 22 22.90 -14.49 34.10
N ASN A 23 22.23 -15.10 33.12
CA ASN A 23 22.35 -14.74 31.71
C ASN A 23 21.14 -13.98 31.14
N ASN A 24 21.38 -12.76 30.66
CA ASN A 24 20.36 -11.94 30.00
C ASN A 24 19.99 -12.42 28.58
N THR A 25 20.79 -13.31 27.98
CA THR A 25 20.58 -13.79 26.61
C THR A 25 19.46 -14.82 26.50
N ILE A 26 19.14 -15.50 27.60
CA ILE A 26 18.15 -16.59 27.63
C ILE A 26 16.72 -16.06 27.69
N GLY A 27 16.52 -14.88 28.29
CA GLY A 27 15.18 -14.33 28.56
C GLY A 27 14.99 -12.92 28.03
N LEU A 28 13.74 -12.51 27.90
CA LEU A 28 13.39 -11.17 27.45
C LEU A 28 13.48 -10.17 28.61
N ALA A 29 14.25 -9.11 28.42
CA ALA A 29 14.31 -7.97 29.35
C ALA A 29 13.14 -6.99 29.17
N LYS A 30 12.51 -6.98 27.99
CA LYS A 30 11.37 -6.13 27.64
C LYS A 30 10.15 -7.01 27.35
N PRO A 31 8.94 -6.61 27.77
CA PRO A 31 7.73 -7.34 27.44
C PRO A 31 7.53 -7.36 25.92
N ILE A 32 6.92 -8.43 25.42
CA ILE A 32 6.56 -8.54 24.01
C ILE A 32 5.36 -7.62 23.75
N LEU A 33 5.48 -6.78 22.73
CA LEU A 33 4.36 -6.00 22.23
C LEU A 33 3.53 -6.86 21.28
N VAL A 34 2.30 -7.15 21.68
CA VAL A 34 1.35 -7.91 20.86
C VAL A 34 0.35 -6.92 20.26
N SER A 35 0.27 -6.88 18.93
CA SER A 35 -0.82 -6.15 18.26
C SER A 35 -2.10 -6.97 18.35
N ARG A 36 -3.14 -6.39 18.95
CA ARG A 36 -4.47 -6.99 19.00
C ARG A 36 -5.33 -6.35 17.93
N ASN A 37 -6.06 -7.18 17.19
CA ASN A 37 -7.04 -6.72 16.23
C ASN A 37 -8.41 -6.66 16.90
N THR A 38 -8.81 -5.46 17.31
CA THR A 38 -10.13 -5.20 17.93
C THR A 38 -11.20 -4.86 16.90
N ASP A 39 -10.80 -4.62 15.65
CA ASP A 39 -11.64 -3.92 14.68
C ASP A 39 -12.41 -4.87 13.75
N GLY A 40 -12.42 -6.17 14.06
CA GLY A 40 -13.06 -7.21 13.25
C GLY A 40 -12.47 -7.41 11.86
N ARG A 41 -11.32 -6.79 11.55
CA ARG A 41 -10.69 -6.87 10.22
C ARG A 41 -10.02 -8.23 10.00
N GLY A 42 -9.90 -8.67 8.75
CA GLY A 42 -9.12 -9.88 8.44
C GLY A 42 -7.62 -9.71 8.75
N VAL A 43 -6.95 -10.81 9.11
CA VAL A 43 -5.49 -10.85 9.29
C VAL A 43 -4.80 -10.38 8.00
N GLY A 44 -3.77 -9.54 8.11
CA GLY A 44 -3.05 -8.98 6.97
C GLY A 44 -3.62 -7.67 6.41
N LYS A 45 -4.76 -7.18 6.90
CA LYS A 45 -5.23 -5.82 6.61
C LYS A 45 -4.56 -4.83 7.56
N ILE A 46 -3.50 -4.18 7.07
CA ILE A 46 -2.88 -3.06 7.79
C ILE A 46 -3.94 -1.96 7.92
N PRO A 47 -4.18 -1.39 9.11
CA PRO A 47 -4.99 -0.19 9.22
C PRO A 47 -4.38 0.87 8.31
N HIS A 48 -5.10 1.27 7.26
CA HIS A 48 -4.69 2.42 6.49
C HIS A 48 -4.87 3.62 7.41
N GLN A 49 -3.77 4.05 8.03
CA GLN A 49 -3.66 5.30 8.77
C GLN A 49 -3.70 6.43 7.72
N THR A 50 -4.84 6.63 7.07
CA THR A 50 -5.09 7.86 6.28
C THR A 50 -5.16 9.10 7.17
N SER A 51 -5.12 8.90 8.50
CA SER A 51 -4.82 9.88 9.54
C SER A 51 -3.54 10.70 9.29
N ASP A 52 -2.57 10.18 8.52
CA ASP A 52 -1.38 10.95 8.12
C ASP A 52 -1.72 12.14 7.21
N GLN A 53 -2.93 12.18 6.65
CA GLN A 53 -3.41 13.29 5.82
C GLN A 53 -4.29 14.26 6.62
N TRP A 54 -3.98 14.47 7.90
CA TRP A 54 -4.66 15.44 8.74
C TRP A 54 -4.68 16.85 8.10
N TRP A 55 -3.61 17.22 7.38
CA TRP A 55 -3.50 18.47 6.63
C TRP A 55 -4.42 18.51 5.41
N LEU A 56 -4.57 17.39 4.68
CA LEU A 56 -5.48 17.30 3.52
C LEU A 56 -6.93 17.42 3.96
N HIS A 57 -7.28 16.77 5.08
CA HIS A 57 -8.60 16.88 5.68
C HIS A 57 -8.88 18.28 6.23
N ALA A 58 -7.89 18.92 6.86
CA ALA A 58 -8.01 20.31 7.32
C ALA A 58 -8.15 21.31 6.15
N PHE A 59 -7.45 21.07 5.04
CA PHE A 59 -7.55 21.86 3.82
C PHE A 59 -8.90 21.70 3.13
N ASP A 60 -9.39 20.46 2.97
CA ASP A 60 -10.70 20.15 2.39
C ASP A 60 -11.86 20.74 3.22
N GLN A 61 -11.73 20.77 4.55
CA GLN A 61 -12.69 21.46 5.42
C GLN A 61 -12.76 22.97 5.16
N LYS A 62 -11.61 23.62 4.90
CA LYS A 62 -11.57 25.05 4.57
C LYS A 62 -12.18 25.32 3.19
N LEU A 63 -11.97 24.43 2.22
CA LEU A 63 -12.58 24.55 0.89
C LEU A 63 -14.11 24.42 0.91
N LYS A 64 -14.65 23.51 1.73
CA LYS A 64 -16.11 23.34 1.88
C LYS A 64 -16.81 24.55 2.50
N GLY A 65 -16.07 25.39 3.22
CA GLY A 65 -16.56 26.65 3.80
C GLY A 65 -16.47 27.85 2.86
N LEU A 66 -16.13 27.67 1.59
CA LEU A 66 -16.11 28.75 0.61
C LEU A 66 -17.49 28.87 -0.03
N ASP A 67 -18.26 29.87 0.38
CA ASP A 67 -19.50 30.23 -0.29
C ASP A 67 -19.18 31.17 -1.45
N THR A 68 -19.44 30.70 -2.67
CA THR A 68 -19.26 31.45 -3.93
C THR A 68 -20.59 31.90 -4.54
N SER A 69 -21.69 31.81 -3.78
CA SER A 69 -23.04 32.16 -4.24
C SER A 69 -23.16 33.61 -4.75
N LYS A 70 -22.33 34.53 -4.24
CA LYS A 70 -22.31 35.93 -4.68
C LYS A 70 -21.21 36.16 -5.71
N LYS A 71 -21.59 36.55 -6.94
CA LYS A 71 -20.63 36.95 -8.00
C LYS A 71 -19.71 38.05 -7.48
N GLY A 72 -18.42 37.75 -7.37
CA GLY A 72 -17.36 38.71 -7.03
C GLY A 72 -16.96 38.75 -5.55
N ALA A 73 -17.64 38.04 -4.65
CA ALA A 73 -17.28 37.99 -3.23
C ALA A 73 -17.17 36.54 -2.75
N VAL A 74 -15.95 36.11 -2.42
CA VAL A 74 -15.70 34.81 -1.78
C VAL A 74 -15.82 35.01 -0.28
N VAL A 75 -16.91 34.53 0.32
CA VAL A 75 -17.12 34.60 1.77
C VAL A 75 -16.75 33.27 2.39
N GLN A 76 -15.72 33.27 3.22
CA GLN A 76 -15.33 32.10 3.99
C GLN A 76 -16.24 31.96 5.22
N SER A 77 -17.17 31.02 5.17
CA SER A 77 -18.12 30.74 6.25
C SER A 77 -17.50 29.96 7.42
N VAL A 78 -16.42 29.19 7.16
CA VAL A 78 -15.75 28.37 8.17
C VAL A 78 -14.46 29.05 8.66
N THR A 79 -14.61 29.90 9.67
CA THR A 79 -13.50 30.55 10.38
C THR A 79 -12.81 29.57 11.34
N GLN A 80 -13.57 28.78 12.11
CA GLN A 80 -13.01 27.82 13.07
C GLN A 80 -12.83 26.42 12.46
N GLY A 81 -11.59 25.99 12.26
CA GLY A 81 -11.28 24.65 11.73
C GLY A 81 -9.89 24.16 12.14
N LYS A 82 -9.55 22.89 11.83
CA LYS A 82 -8.25 22.30 12.23
C LYS A 82 -7.01 23.09 11.79
N LEU A 83 -7.09 23.81 10.66
CA LEU A 83 -6.01 24.67 10.18
C LEU A 83 -5.86 25.95 11.02
N ASP A 84 -6.95 26.41 11.63
CA ASP A 84 -6.99 27.64 12.44
C ASP A 84 -6.28 27.45 13.79
N VAL A 85 -6.13 26.20 14.24
CA VAL A 85 -5.29 25.86 15.42
C VAL A 85 -3.80 26.11 15.16
N ILE A 86 -3.37 26.20 13.89
CA ILE A 86 -2.00 26.56 13.51
C ILE A 86 -1.84 28.09 13.43
N ALA A 87 -2.90 28.79 13.01
CA ALA A 87 -2.91 30.25 12.88
C ALA A 87 -3.14 30.97 14.22
N SER A 88 -4.04 30.44 15.05
CA SER A 88 -4.25 30.88 16.42
C SER A 88 -3.12 30.37 17.29
N SER A 89 -2.40 31.27 17.96
CA SER A 89 -1.25 31.00 18.83
C SER A 89 -1.64 30.34 20.17
N SER A 90 -2.63 29.45 20.17
CA SER A 90 -3.22 28.86 21.38
C SER A 90 -2.48 27.58 21.82
N GLY A 91 -1.16 27.67 21.98
CA GLY A 91 -0.36 26.60 22.59
C GLY A 91 1.13 26.81 22.46
N LYS A 92 1.92 26.22 23.38
CA LYS A 92 3.40 26.29 23.38
C LYS A 92 4.06 25.79 22.08
N TYR A 93 3.32 25.01 21.27
CA TYR A 93 3.75 24.45 19.98
C TYR A 93 2.81 24.81 18.82
N SER A 94 1.99 25.86 18.96
CA SER A 94 1.03 26.31 17.95
C SER A 94 1.30 27.79 17.60
N GLY A 95 1.14 28.16 16.32
CA GLY A 95 1.57 29.43 15.76
C GLY A 95 2.84 29.35 14.89
N ALA A 96 3.16 30.43 14.19
CA ALA A 96 4.35 30.54 13.34
C ALA A 96 5.67 30.28 14.09
N SER A 97 5.69 30.55 15.40
CA SER A 97 6.83 30.31 16.30
C SER A 97 6.91 28.88 16.86
N GLY A 98 5.79 28.13 16.88
CA GLY A 98 5.71 26.78 17.45
C GLY A 98 6.46 25.73 16.63
N LEU A 99 6.50 25.90 15.30
CA LEU A 99 7.26 25.02 14.40
C LEU A 99 8.79 25.14 14.61
N TYR A 100 9.26 26.30 15.06
CA TYR A 100 10.68 26.56 15.32
C TYR A 100 11.08 26.32 16.78
N ALA A 101 10.13 26.05 17.68
CA ALA A 101 10.40 25.84 19.11
C ALA A 101 11.25 24.59 19.41
N SER A 102 11.30 23.61 18.50
CA SER A 102 12.12 22.40 18.64
C SER A 102 13.52 22.53 18.02
N PHE A 103 13.82 23.65 17.35
CA PHE A 103 15.12 23.89 16.73
C PHE A 103 15.87 24.94 17.54
N VAL A 104 17.03 24.58 18.06
CA VAL A 104 17.98 25.56 18.58
C VAL A 104 18.63 26.24 17.38
N ARG A 105 18.56 27.57 17.30
CA ARG A 105 19.27 28.33 16.28
C ARG A 105 20.77 28.12 16.51
N GLY A 106 21.40 27.33 15.65
CA GLY A 106 22.84 27.10 15.69
C GLY A 106 23.61 28.39 15.46
N GLU A 107 24.84 28.44 15.97
CA GLU A 107 25.75 29.55 15.76
C GLU A 107 26.01 29.74 14.26
N THR A 108 25.84 30.95 13.76
CA THR A 108 26.09 31.26 12.36
C THR A 108 27.59 31.31 12.15
N ILE A 109 28.14 30.38 11.36
CA ILE A 109 29.53 30.47 10.89
C ILE A 109 29.62 31.72 10.01
N GLY A 110 30.39 32.71 10.45
CA GLY A 110 30.67 33.91 9.68
C GLY A 110 31.33 33.51 8.36
N GLY A 111 30.69 33.82 7.24
CA GLY A 111 31.27 33.60 5.93
C GLY A 111 32.53 34.44 5.77
N THR A 112 33.57 33.88 5.15
CA THR A 112 34.85 34.56 4.86
C THR A 112 34.73 35.59 3.73
N LEU A 113 33.51 35.98 3.37
CA LEU A 113 33.23 36.97 2.34
C LEU A 113 32.97 38.30 3.04
N THR A 114 33.89 39.25 2.85
CA THR A 114 33.66 40.65 3.20
C THR A 114 32.43 41.14 2.44
N PRO A 115 31.41 41.71 3.12
CA PRO A 115 30.32 42.36 2.43
C PRO A 115 30.87 43.65 1.81
N ASP A 116 31.14 43.63 0.51
CA ASP A 116 31.11 44.87 -0.26
C ASP A 116 29.65 45.31 -0.31
N GLU A 117 29.40 46.45 0.32
CA GLU A 117 28.16 47.22 0.18
C GLU A 117 27.90 47.43 -1.32
N SER A 118 26.88 46.77 -1.84
CA SER A 118 26.34 47.03 -3.17
C SER A 118 24.83 46.96 -3.09
N THR A 119 24.27 48.06 -2.60
CA THR A 119 23.01 48.59 -3.10
C THR A 119 23.15 48.80 -4.61
N ASP A 120 22.41 48.08 -5.44
CA ASP A 120 21.49 48.64 -6.44
C ASP A 120 20.95 47.55 -7.40
N ALA A 121 19.86 47.90 -8.06
CA ALA A 121 18.90 47.10 -8.80
C ALA A 121 19.39 46.31 -10.04
N THR A 122 18.58 45.30 -10.37
CA THR A 122 18.43 44.60 -11.66
C THR A 122 18.10 45.57 -12.82
N PRO A 123 18.19 45.27 -14.15
CA PRO A 123 18.73 44.12 -14.93
C PRO A 123 19.71 44.51 -16.09
N ALA A 124 20.46 43.56 -16.65
CA ALA A 124 20.64 43.45 -18.12
C ALA A 124 21.36 42.17 -18.52
N SER A 125 20.89 41.64 -19.64
CA SER A 125 21.36 40.49 -20.40
C SER A 125 22.84 40.60 -20.79
N ASP A 126 23.59 39.50 -20.69
CA ASP A 126 24.63 39.23 -21.68
C ASP A 126 24.74 37.73 -21.98
N ASP A 127 24.79 37.46 -23.27
CA ASP A 127 24.39 36.24 -23.94
C ASP A 127 25.66 35.56 -24.45
N ARG A 128 26.44 34.96 -23.56
CA ARG A 128 27.64 34.17 -23.94
C ARG A 128 27.90 33.04 -22.95
N GLU A 129 27.33 31.87 -23.24
CA GLU A 129 28.04 30.58 -23.17
C GLU A 129 27.18 29.43 -23.73
N SER A 130 27.06 29.42 -25.06
CA SER A 130 26.51 28.31 -25.84
C SER A 130 27.60 27.28 -26.12
N ALA A 131 27.59 26.15 -25.39
CA ALA A 131 27.94 24.81 -25.92
C ALA A 131 27.87 23.70 -24.84
N SER A 132 28.17 23.99 -23.57
CA SER A 132 28.35 22.96 -22.54
C SER A 132 27.06 22.58 -21.79
N HIS A 133 26.05 23.45 -21.79
CA HIS A 133 24.78 23.24 -21.08
C HIS A 133 23.77 22.34 -21.84
N GLY A 134 23.89 22.23 -23.17
CA GLY A 134 22.98 21.45 -24.02
C GLY A 134 23.11 19.93 -23.81
N LEU A 135 24.33 19.42 -23.64
CA LEU A 135 24.61 17.99 -23.46
C LEU A 135 24.12 17.45 -22.10
N LYS A 136 24.25 18.24 -21.03
CA LYS A 136 23.73 17.88 -19.70
C LYS A 136 22.19 17.80 -19.70
N SER A 137 21.53 18.76 -20.34
CA SER A 137 20.07 18.82 -20.49
C SER A 137 19.49 17.63 -21.30
N TRP A 138 20.15 17.21 -22.38
CA TRP A 138 19.71 16.07 -23.19
C TRP A 138 19.83 14.73 -22.47
N LYS A 139 20.92 14.52 -21.71
CA LYS A 139 21.13 13.29 -20.91
C LYS A 139 20.08 13.15 -19.82
N GLU A 140 19.74 14.26 -19.14
CA GLU A 140 18.68 14.30 -18.13
C GLU A 140 17.29 14.06 -18.73
N LYS A 141 16.98 14.67 -19.88
CA LYS A 141 15.72 14.46 -20.61
C LYS A 141 15.54 12.99 -21.04
N ARG A 142 16.62 12.32 -21.46
CA ARG A 142 16.62 10.88 -21.81
C ARG A 142 16.41 10.01 -20.56
N ALA A 143 17.07 10.31 -19.45
CA ALA A 143 16.87 9.62 -18.17
C ALA A 143 15.42 9.76 -17.66
N ARG A 144 14.83 10.95 -17.75
CA ARG A 144 13.43 11.21 -17.39
C ARG A 144 12.44 10.43 -18.27
N ARG A 145 12.72 10.30 -19.57
CA ARG A 145 11.91 9.47 -20.49
C ARG A 145 12.02 7.98 -20.16
N ALA A 146 13.22 7.48 -19.88
CA ALA A 146 13.44 6.10 -19.46
C ALA A 146 12.69 5.76 -18.15
N ARG A 147 12.76 6.64 -17.14
CA ARG A 147 12.04 6.47 -15.87
C ARG A 147 10.52 6.47 -16.05
N ARG A 148 9.99 7.31 -16.96
CA ARG A 148 8.56 7.33 -17.31
C ARG A 148 8.13 6.06 -18.03
N ALA A 149 8.94 5.55 -18.96
CA ALA A 149 8.67 4.29 -19.66
C ALA A 149 8.65 3.10 -18.69
N ALA A 150 9.64 3.00 -17.79
CA ALA A 150 9.70 1.96 -16.76
C ALA A 150 8.52 2.02 -15.79
N ARG A 151 8.05 3.23 -15.42
CA ARG A 151 6.86 3.38 -14.58
C ARG A 151 5.59 2.92 -15.30
N LYS A 152 5.48 3.19 -16.61
CA LYS A 152 4.33 2.76 -17.42
C LYS A 152 4.32 1.23 -17.60
N SER A 153 5.45 0.60 -17.92
CA SER A 153 5.53 -0.86 -18.06
C SER A 153 5.17 -1.57 -16.75
N ARG A 154 5.70 -1.12 -15.61
CA ARG A 154 5.35 -1.68 -14.29
C ARG A 154 3.88 -1.52 -13.95
N LYS A 155 3.23 -0.43 -14.41
CA LYS A 155 1.78 -0.24 -14.21
C LYS A 155 0.97 -1.21 -15.07
N ILE A 156 1.36 -1.40 -16.34
CA ILE A 156 0.71 -2.35 -17.26
C ILE A 156 0.84 -3.77 -16.73
N GLU A 157 2.03 -4.18 -16.30
CA GLU A 157 2.28 -5.49 -15.72
C GLU A 157 1.44 -5.74 -14.46
N ARG A 158 1.36 -4.74 -13.56
CA ARG A 158 0.52 -4.85 -12.36
C ARG A 158 -0.97 -4.98 -12.69
N VAL A 159 -1.45 -4.29 -13.73
CA VAL A 159 -2.84 -4.41 -14.17
C VAL A 159 -3.10 -5.78 -14.80
N ALA A 160 -2.19 -6.27 -15.65
CA ALA A 160 -2.29 -7.59 -16.25
C ALA A 160 -2.31 -8.70 -15.20
N ARG A 161 -1.43 -8.63 -14.19
CA ARG A 161 -1.42 -9.58 -13.08
C ARG A 161 -2.73 -9.58 -12.29
N LYS A 162 -3.27 -8.41 -11.98
CA LYS A 162 -4.56 -8.29 -11.27
C LYS A 162 -5.72 -8.83 -12.11
N ALA A 163 -5.71 -8.59 -13.42
CA ALA A 163 -6.73 -9.13 -14.31
C ALA A 163 -6.68 -10.67 -14.38
N ALA A 164 -5.47 -11.25 -14.47
CA ALA A 164 -5.29 -12.70 -14.45
C ALA A 164 -5.75 -13.33 -13.13
N GLU A 165 -5.46 -12.68 -11.99
CA GLU A 165 -5.90 -13.14 -10.67
C GLU A 165 -7.43 -13.07 -10.50
N ALA A 166 -8.06 -11.99 -10.98
CA ALA A 166 -9.51 -11.86 -10.99
C ALA A 166 -10.18 -12.91 -11.90
N GLU A 167 -9.56 -13.24 -13.02
CA GLU A 167 -10.07 -14.26 -13.95
C GLU A 167 -9.96 -15.67 -13.36
N ALA A 168 -8.82 -15.97 -12.72
CA ALA A 168 -8.59 -17.24 -12.03
C ALA A 168 -9.58 -17.45 -10.88
N THR A 169 -9.82 -16.41 -10.07
CA THR A 169 -10.79 -16.47 -8.96
C THR A 169 -12.23 -16.64 -9.46
N ARG A 170 -12.62 -15.93 -10.53
CA ARG A 170 -13.93 -16.11 -11.17
C ARG A 170 -14.13 -17.53 -11.70
N LYS A 171 -13.12 -18.09 -12.38
CA LYS A 171 -13.14 -19.49 -12.85
C LYS A 171 -13.22 -20.48 -11.70
N ALA A 172 -12.50 -20.24 -10.60
CA ALA A 172 -12.56 -21.09 -9.42
C ALA A 172 -13.94 -21.07 -8.77
N ALA A 173 -14.55 -19.90 -8.63
CA ALA A 173 -15.91 -19.74 -8.11
C ALA A 173 -16.96 -20.43 -9.01
N GLN A 174 -16.88 -20.27 -10.34
CA GLN A 174 -17.78 -20.98 -11.26
C GLN A 174 -17.64 -22.51 -11.16
N ARG A 175 -16.41 -23.03 -11.02
CA ARG A 175 -16.17 -24.46 -10.82
C ARG A 175 -16.72 -24.95 -9.48
N ALA A 176 -16.62 -24.16 -8.42
CA ALA A 176 -17.20 -24.49 -7.13
C ALA A 176 -18.73 -24.55 -7.22
N ALA A 177 -19.36 -23.51 -7.77
CA ALA A 177 -20.83 -23.46 -7.96
C ALA A 177 -21.34 -24.61 -8.84
N SER A 178 -20.63 -24.95 -9.93
CA SER A 178 -21.00 -26.09 -10.78
C SER A 178 -20.87 -27.44 -10.05
N LYS A 179 -19.88 -27.60 -9.16
CA LYS A 179 -19.75 -28.80 -8.34
C LYS A 179 -20.89 -28.89 -7.32
N GLU A 180 -21.20 -27.80 -6.64
CA GLU A 180 -22.31 -27.74 -5.69
C GLU A 180 -23.64 -28.06 -6.36
N ALA A 181 -23.94 -27.45 -7.51
CA ALA A 181 -25.14 -27.75 -8.28
C ALA A 181 -25.21 -29.23 -8.74
N ASN A 182 -24.06 -29.84 -9.08
CA ASN A 182 -24.02 -31.25 -9.45
C ASN A 182 -24.21 -32.18 -8.23
N GLU A 183 -23.71 -31.79 -7.05
CA GLU A 183 -23.94 -32.54 -5.82
C GLU A 183 -25.40 -32.43 -5.35
N THR A 184 -26.03 -31.25 -5.47
CA THR A 184 -27.46 -31.11 -5.15
C THR A 184 -28.34 -31.94 -6.08
N LEU A 185 -28.06 -31.94 -7.39
CA LEU A 185 -28.75 -32.81 -8.35
C LEU A 185 -28.57 -34.29 -8.02
N LYS A 186 -27.36 -34.73 -7.66
CA LYS A 186 -27.10 -36.11 -7.21
C LYS A 186 -27.81 -36.48 -5.92
N ALA A 187 -28.03 -35.53 -5.03
CA ALA A 187 -28.71 -35.73 -3.76
C ALA A 187 -30.23 -35.86 -3.96
N SER A 188 -30.81 -35.16 -4.94
CA SER A 188 -32.23 -35.26 -5.30
C SER A 188 -32.56 -36.41 -6.25
N GLU A 189 -31.56 -37.01 -6.91
CA GLU A 189 -31.73 -38.14 -7.85
C GLU A 189 -32.28 -39.40 -7.16
N THR A 190 -33.29 -40.00 -7.78
CA THR A 190 -33.85 -41.29 -7.34
C THR A 190 -32.88 -42.45 -7.62
N ARG A 191 -33.10 -43.60 -6.97
CA ARG A 191 -32.23 -44.79 -7.10
C ARG A 191 -32.16 -45.32 -8.54
N GLU A 192 -33.22 -45.15 -9.33
CA GLU A 192 -33.30 -45.60 -10.73
C GLU A 192 -32.55 -44.66 -11.67
N GLU A 193 -32.71 -43.35 -11.52
CA GLU A 193 -31.95 -42.33 -12.27
C GLU A 193 -30.44 -42.47 -12.05
N ARG A 194 -30.04 -42.76 -10.80
CA ARG A 194 -28.63 -43.04 -10.44
C ARG A 194 -28.07 -44.27 -11.15
N ARG A 195 -28.90 -45.31 -11.38
CA ARG A 195 -28.50 -46.52 -12.12
C ARG A 195 -28.39 -46.23 -13.62
N ALA A 196 -29.36 -45.52 -14.19
CA ALA A 196 -29.35 -45.12 -15.61
C ALA A 196 -28.11 -44.27 -15.94
N ARG A 197 -27.80 -43.24 -15.14
CA ARG A 197 -26.62 -42.38 -15.34
C ARG A 197 -25.29 -43.15 -15.28
N ARG A 198 -25.21 -44.17 -14.41
CA ARG A 198 -24.02 -45.04 -14.31
C ARG A 198 -23.88 -45.96 -15.53
N ALA A 199 -24.99 -46.51 -16.02
CA ALA A 199 -25.01 -47.35 -17.23
C ALA A 199 -24.60 -46.53 -18.47
N GLU A 200 -25.17 -45.34 -18.63
CA GLU A 200 -24.82 -44.42 -19.73
C GLU A 200 -23.34 -44.02 -19.69
N ARG A 201 -22.81 -43.70 -18.51
CA ARG A 201 -21.37 -43.37 -18.34
C ARG A 201 -20.45 -44.55 -18.73
N ARG A 202 -20.85 -45.79 -18.43
CA ARG A 202 -20.09 -47.00 -18.82
C ARG A 202 -20.14 -47.20 -20.34
N ALA A 203 -21.34 -47.16 -20.93
CA ALA A 203 -21.53 -47.27 -22.38
C ALA A 203 -20.71 -46.21 -23.15
N ARG A 204 -20.71 -44.95 -22.69
CA ARG A 204 -19.90 -43.88 -23.30
C ARG A 204 -18.40 -44.12 -23.18
N LYS A 205 -17.92 -44.69 -22.06
CA LYS A 205 -16.50 -45.00 -21.87
C LYS A 205 -16.07 -46.16 -22.78
N GLU A 206 -16.90 -47.18 -22.91
CA GLU A 206 -16.67 -48.32 -23.80
C GLU A 206 -16.69 -47.90 -25.27
N ALA A 207 -17.65 -47.07 -25.71
CA ALA A 207 -17.67 -46.53 -27.06
C ALA A 207 -16.42 -45.68 -27.38
N ARG A 208 -15.91 -44.92 -26.40
CA ARG A 208 -14.65 -44.18 -26.55
C ARG A 208 -13.43 -45.09 -26.59
N GLY A 209 -13.43 -46.20 -25.85
CA GLY A 209 -12.41 -47.24 -25.91
C GLY A 209 -12.36 -47.87 -27.30
N ARG A 210 -13.51 -48.38 -27.77
CA ARG A 210 -13.64 -48.99 -29.10
C ARG A 210 -13.17 -48.07 -30.23
N LYS A 211 -13.54 -46.78 -30.19
CA LYS A 211 -13.04 -45.80 -31.18
C LYS A 211 -11.53 -45.57 -31.13
N ARG A 212 -10.92 -45.68 -29.95
CA ARG A 212 -9.45 -45.58 -29.80
C ARG A 212 -8.76 -46.84 -30.32
N ASP A 213 -9.33 -48.00 -30.03
CA ASP A 213 -8.80 -49.29 -30.48
C ASP A 213 -8.95 -49.43 -32.01
N GLU A 214 -10.08 -48.99 -32.57
CA GLU A 214 -10.32 -48.91 -34.02
C GLU A 214 -9.35 -47.94 -34.71
N LYS A 215 -9.10 -46.77 -34.10
CA LYS A 215 -8.10 -45.82 -34.63
C LYS A 215 -6.66 -46.35 -34.51
N ALA A 216 -6.37 -47.17 -33.51
CA ALA A 216 -5.06 -47.79 -33.32
C ALA A 216 -4.83 -48.98 -34.26
N ASN A 217 -5.89 -49.70 -34.61
CA ASN A 217 -5.86 -50.86 -35.51
C ASN A 217 -6.14 -50.51 -36.98
N ALA A 218 -6.42 -49.23 -37.29
CA ALA A 218 -6.58 -48.78 -38.66
C ALA A 218 -5.22 -48.87 -39.38
N PRO A 219 -5.14 -49.56 -40.54
CA PRO A 219 -3.89 -49.66 -41.29
C PRO A 219 -3.42 -48.25 -41.68
N ARG A 220 -2.17 -47.93 -41.36
CA ARG A 220 -1.50 -46.73 -41.89
C ARG A 220 -1.41 -46.89 -43.40
N VAL A 221 -2.36 -46.31 -44.12
CA VAL A 221 -2.26 -46.14 -45.56
C VAL A 221 -1.13 -45.14 -45.80
N ASP A 222 0.04 -45.68 -46.09
CA ASP A 222 1.22 -44.91 -46.51
C ASP A 222 0.86 -44.27 -47.85
N LYS A 223 0.71 -42.94 -47.86
CA LYS A 223 0.51 -42.19 -49.09
C LYS A 223 1.90 -41.91 -49.67
N GLY A 224 2.26 -42.69 -50.69
CA GLY A 224 3.35 -42.37 -51.61
C GLY A 224 3.04 -41.14 -52.46
#